data_AF-J2EIV3-F1
#
_entry.id   AF-J2EIV3-F1
#
_cell.length_a   1.000
_cell.length_b   1.000
_cell.length_c   1.000
_cell.angle_alpha   90.00
_cell.angle_beta   90.00
_cell.angle_gamma   90.00
#
_symmetry.space_group_name_H-M   'P 1'
#
loop_
_entity.id
_entity.type
_entity.pdbx_description
1 polymer ?
#
loop_
_entity_poly.entity_id
_entity_poly.type
_entity_poly.pdbx_seq_one_letter_code
_entity_poly.pdbx_strand_id
1 'polypeptide(L)'
;MRITKVLSEKEVLLFFTIASFLYVYPIIHADYAYVDDSWRELLAIDDWWRIHGRVLAEMLAKLMAFNNATINIFPLPLLIATFALAYAMTRLTLRYFPRPEWTACLVMLPLLCNPFF
;
A
#
# COMPACT_ATOMS: atom_id res chain seq x y z
N MET A 1 19.88 8.61 31.28
CA MET A 1 19.25 7.29 31.07
C MET A 1 17.91 7.53 30.38
N ARG A 2 17.81 7.32 29.05
CA ARG A 2 16.53 7.50 28.34
C ARG A 2 15.71 6.24 28.56
N ILE A 3 14.63 6.33 29.36
CA ILE A 3 13.68 5.23 29.54
C ILE A 3 12.74 5.28 28.33
N THR A 4 13.12 4.58 27.28
CA THR A 4 12.30 4.39 26.10
C THR A 4 11.35 3.22 26.35
N LYS A 5 10.04 3.46 26.16
CA LYS A 5 9.02 2.43 26.31
C LYS A 5 9.18 1.40 25.19
N VAL A 6 9.28 0.12 25.57
CA VAL A 6 9.19 -1.00 24.63
C VAL A 6 7.74 -1.17 24.19
N LEU A 7 7.52 -1.19 22.87
CA LEU A 7 6.21 -1.35 22.25
C LEU A 7 5.84 -2.83 22.14
N SER A 8 4.56 -3.13 22.34
CA SER A 8 3.98 -4.43 22.01
C SER A 8 3.74 -4.58 20.51
N GLU A 9 3.59 -5.80 20.02
CA GLU A 9 3.25 -6.08 18.61
C GLU A 9 1.98 -5.34 18.15
N LYS A 10 0.96 -5.26 19.02
CA LYS A 10 -0.28 -4.55 18.71
C LYS A 10 -0.06 -3.04 18.57
N GLU A 11 0.79 -2.44 19.40
CA GLU A 11 1.13 -1.02 19.32
C GLU A 11 1.93 -0.71 18.05
N VAL A 12 2.86 -1.59 17.66
CA VAL A 12 3.63 -1.46 16.42
C VAL A 12 2.71 -1.59 15.19
N LEU A 13 1.79 -2.56 15.19
CA LEU A 13 0.80 -2.73 14.11
C LEU A 13 -0.13 -1.51 14.01
N LEU A 14 -0.65 -1.04 15.14
CA LEU A 14 -1.50 0.14 15.18
C LEU A 14 -0.77 1.38 14.65
N PHE A 15 0.49 1.59 15.06
CA PHE A 15 1.32 2.68 14.58
C PHE A 15 1.45 2.68 13.07
N PHE A 16 1.88 1.56 12.47
CA PHE A 16 2.05 1.48 11.02
C PHE A 16 0.74 1.54 10.27
N THR A 17 -0.34 1.00 10.83
CA THR A 17 -1.67 1.11 10.23
C THR A 17 -2.08 2.57 10.14
N ILE A 18 -2.04 3.31 11.26
CA ILE A 18 -2.39 4.74 11.29
C ILE A 18 -1.49 5.54 10.35
N ALA A 19 -0.17 5.32 10.40
CA ALA A 19 0.78 6.04 9.54
C ALA A 19 0.51 5.80 8.05
N SER A 20 0.28 4.54 7.65
CA SER A 20 -0.02 4.18 6.26
C SER A 20 -1.35 4.77 5.78
N PHE A 21 -2.39 4.74 6.61
CA PHE A 21 -3.68 5.34 6.25
C PHE A 21 -3.62 6.86 6.17
N LEU A 22 -2.86 7.53 7.05
CA LEU A 22 -2.62 8.97 6.96
C LEU A 22 -1.86 9.34 5.69
N TYR A 23 -0.89 8.52 5.27
CA TYR A 23 -0.14 8.73 4.05
C TYR A 23 -0.99 8.56 2.79
N VAL A 24 -1.87 7.57 2.78
CA VAL A 24 -2.71 7.23 1.62
C VAL A 24 -3.99 8.08 1.56
N TYR A 25 -4.45 8.64 2.67
CA TYR A 25 -5.63 9.52 2.73
C TYR A 25 -5.65 10.64 1.66
N PRO A 26 -4.60 11.46 1.48
CA PRO A 26 -4.61 12.50 0.45
C PRO A 26 -4.74 11.94 -0.97
N ILE A 27 -4.22 10.74 -1.24
CA ILE A 27 -4.32 10.08 -2.55
C ILE A 27 -5.78 9.69 -2.82
N ILE A 28 -6.44 9.08 -1.84
CA ILE A 28 -7.85 8.70 -1.93
C ILE A 28 -8.74 9.95 -2.01
N HIS A 29 -8.46 10.98 -1.21
CA HIS A 29 -9.28 12.18 -1.16
C HIS A 29 -9.16 13.06 -2.41
N ALA A 30 -7.98 13.06 -3.06
CA ALA A 30 -7.80 13.80 -4.31
C ALA A 30 -8.64 13.22 -5.45
N ASP A 31 -8.93 11.90 -5.43
CA ASP A 31 -9.75 11.17 -6.40
C ASP A 31 -9.47 11.58 -7.86
N TYR A 32 -8.19 11.76 -8.18
CA TYR A 32 -7.74 12.32 -9.45
C TYR A 32 -7.10 11.24 -10.32
N ALA A 33 -7.72 10.94 -11.46
CA ALA A 33 -7.16 10.04 -12.45
C ALA A 33 -5.90 10.67 -13.07
N TYR A 34 -4.83 9.88 -13.24
CA TYR A 34 -3.69 10.37 -13.99
C TYR A 34 -4.08 10.55 -15.46
N VAL A 35 -3.47 11.52 -16.16
CA VAL A 35 -3.84 11.88 -17.55
C VAL A 35 -3.84 10.67 -18.50
N ASP A 36 -2.93 9.73 -18.27
CA ASP A 36 -2.82 8.51 -19.08
C ASP A 36 -3.86 7.44 -18.69
N ASP A 37 -4.47 7.51 -17.49
CA ASP A 37 -5.48 6.56 -17.06
C ASP A 37 -6.79 6.78 -17.82
N SER A 38 -7.22 8.03 -18.00
CA SER A 38 -8.40 8.36 -18.81
C SER A 38 -8.23 7.97 -20.28
N TRP A 39 -7.01 8.10 -20.82
CA TRP A 39 -6.67 7.66 -22.18
C TRP A 39 -6.75 6.14 -22.32
N ARG A 40 -6.25 5.39 -21.32
CA ARG A 40 -6.33 3.92 -21.28
C ARG A 40 -7.76 3.41 -21.11
N GLU A 41 -8.58 4.08 -20.29
CA GLU A 41 -9.99 3.72 -20.07
C GLU A 41 -10.82 3.95 -21.34
N LEU A 42 -10.59 5.06 -22.05
CA LEU A 42 -11.30 5.39 -23.29
C LEU A 42 -10.95 4.47 -24.45
N LEU A 43 -9.69 4.05 -24.56
CA LEU A 43 -9.22 3.23 -25.69
C LEU A 43 -9.43 1.73 -25.50
N ALA A 44 -9.92 1.27 -24.34
CA ALA A 44 -10.20 -0.13 -24.03
C ALA A 44 -9.07 -1.09 -24.48
N ILE A 45 -7.81 -0.65 -24.33
CA ILE A 45 -6.65 -1.42 -24.81
C ILE A 45 -6.34 -2.52 -23.78
N ASP A 46 -7.19 -3.53 -23.73
CA ASP A 46 -7.08 -4.69 -22.84
C ASP A 46 -5.73 -5.42 -23.00
N ASP A 47 -5.09 -5.35 -24.18
CA ASP A 47 -3.81 -6.03 -24.43
C ASP A 47 -2.58 -5.24 -23.94
N TRP A 48 -2.69 -3.93 -23.66
CA TRP A 48 -1.52 -3.12 -23.29
C TRP A 48 -0.95 -3.54 -21.94
N TRP A 49 -1.81 -3.92 -20.99
CA TRP A 49 -1.39 -4.39 -19.67
C TRP A 49 -0.53 -5.65 -19.74
N ARG A 50 -0.87 -6.56 -20.67
CA ARG A 50 -0.12 -7.80 -20.92
C ARG A 50 1.22 -7.53 -21.57
N ILE A 51 1.26 -6.60 -22.53
CA ILE A 51 2.49 -6.20 -23.25
C ILE A 51 3.51 -5.55 -22.30
N HIS A 52 3.05 -4.80 -21.29
CA HIS A 52 3.92 -4.18 -20.27
C HIS A 52 4.23 -5.06 -19.06
N GLY A 53 3.94 -6.36 -19.13
CA GLY A 53 4.25 -7.32 -18.07
C GLY A 53 3.39 -7.18 -16.80
N ARG A 54 2.25 -6.47 -16.88
CA ARG A 54 1.35 -6.22 -15.74
C ARG A 54 0.25 -7.27 -15.59
N VAL A 55 0.52 -8.51 -16.03
CA VAL A 55 -0.44 -9.64 -16.01
C VAL A 55 -0.98 -9.90 -14.60
N LEU A 56 -0.11 -9.82 -13.58
CA LEU A 56 -0.52 -10.00 -12.19
C LEU A 56 -1.50 -8.91 -11.72
N ALA A 57 -1.29 -7.66 -12.14
CA ALA A 57 -2.17 -6.55 -11.80
C ALA A 57 -3.54 -6.70 -12.48
N GLU A 58 -3.57 -7.13 -13.74
CA GLU A 58 -4.82 -7.45 -14.46
C GLU A 58 -5.59 -8.59 -13.75
N MET A 59 -4.91 -9.68 -13.40
CA MET A 59 -5.53 -10.82 -12.69
C MET A 59 -6.09 -10.40 -11.34
N LEU A 60 -5.32 -9.62 -10.58
CA LEU A 60 -5.74 -9.11 -9.28
C LEU A 60 -6.98 -8.20 -9.42
N ALA A 61 -6.99 -7.31 -10.42
CA ALA A 61 -8.12 -6.42 -10.68
C ALA A 61 -9.40 -7.19 -11.07
N LYS A 62 -9.30 -8.16 -11.97
CA LYS A 62 -10.44 -9.00 -12.38
C LYS A 62 -10.99 -9.84 -11.23
N LEU A 63 -10.09 -10.38 -10.38
CA LEU A 63 -10.48 -11.12 -9.19
C LEU A 63 -11.27 -10.24 -8.21
N MET A 64 -10.83 -9.01 -7.97
CA MET A 64 -11.53 -8.07 -7.09
C MET A 64 -12.83 -7.51 -7.69
N ALA A 65 -12.89 -7.34 -9.01
CA ALA A 65 -14.08 -6.85 -9.71
C ALA A 65 -15.17 -7.91 -9.87
N PHE A 66 -14.86 -9.19 -9.61
CA PHE A 66 -15.72 -10.34 -9.91
C PHE A 66 -16.23 -10.35 -11.37
N ASN A 67 -15.48 -9.76 -12.29
CA ASN A 67 -15.82 -9.63 -13.70
C ASN A 67 -14.55 -9.69 -14.56
N ASN A 68 -14.70 -10.12 -15.81
CA ASN A 68 -13.63 -10.12 -16.80
C ASN A 68 -13.36 -8.75 -17.42
N ALA A 69 -14.24 -7.77 -17.19
CA ALA A 69 -14.02 -6.39 -17.58
C ALA A 69 -13.03 -5.70 -16.64
N THR A 70 -12.12 -4.92 -17.21
CA THR A 70 -11.16 -4.08 -16.47
C THR A 70 -11.88 -2.82 -15.98
N ILE A 71 -12.69 -2.97 -14.92
CA ILE A 71 -13.44 -1.88 -14.29
C ILE A 71 -12.52 -1.15 -13.30
N ASN A 72 -12.66 0.16 -13.19
CA ASN A 72 -12.00 0.90 -12.12
C ASN A 72 -12.51 0.46 -10.75
N ILE A 73 -11.64 -0.18 -9.96
CA ILE A 73 -11.91 -0.70 -8.61
C ILE A 73 -11.17 0.11 -7.53
N PHE A 74 -10.65 1.28 -7.88
CA PHE A 74 -10.10 2.21 -6.90
C PHE A 74 -11.16 2.56 -5.84
N PRO A 75 -10.80 2.67 -4.54
CA PRO A 75 -9.49 2.54 -3.92
C PRO A 75 -9.21 1.14 -3.32
N LEU A 76 -10.01 0.12 -3.62
CA LEU A 76 -9.95 -1.17 -2.92
C LEU A 76 -8.57 -1.87 -2.98
N PRO A 77 -7.89 -2.00 -4.14
CA PRO A 77 -6.55 -2.58 -4.21
C PRO A 77 -5.55 -1.81 -3.35
N LEU A 78 -5.67 -0.48 -3.33
CA LEU A 78 -4.81 0.40 -2.55
C LEU A 78 -5.01 0.18 -1.06
N LEU A 79 -6.25 0.05 -0.59
CA LEU A 79 -6.55 -0.24 0.83
C LEU A 79 -5.97 -1.58 1.28
N ILE A 80 -6.09 -2.62 0.44
CA ILE A 80 -5.54 -3.95 0.73
C ILE A 80 -4.02 -3.89 0.77
N ALA A 81 -3.39 -3.23 -0.21
CA ALA A 81 -1.94 -3.05 -0.25
C ALA A 81 -1.43 -2.24 0.95
N THR A 82 -2.16 -1.20 1.36
CA THR A 82 -1.85 -0.36 2.53
C THR A 82 -1.80 -1.19 3.81
N PHE A 83 -2.78 -2.07 4.01
CA PHE A 83 -2.81 -2.96 5.16
C PHE A 83 -1.70 -4.02 5.11
N ALA A 84 -1.48 -4.62 3.94
CA ALA A 84 -0.40 -5.58 3.73
C ALA A 84 0.98 -4.95 4.01
N LEU A 85 1.20 -3.71 3.58
CA LEU A 85 2.42 -2.94 3.82
C LEU A 85 2.58 -2.62 5.32
N ALA A 86 1.52 -2.16 5.99
CA ALA A 86 1.56 -1.94 7.44
C ALA A 86 1.95 -3.22 8.19
N TYR A 87 1.35 -4.35 7.83
CA TYR A 87 1.68 -5.65 8.41
C TYR A 87 3.13 -6.06 8.12
N ALA A 88 3.61 -5.89 6.89
CA ALA A 88 4.99 -6.18 6.52
C ALA A 88 5.99 -5.35 7.33
N MET A 89 5.75 -4.04 7.49
CA MET A 89 6.57 -3.15 8.31
C MET A 89 6.57 -3.57 9.79
N THR A 90 5.42 -4.00 10.33
CA THR A 90 5.35 -4.58 11.68
C THR A 90 6.24 -5.80 11.80
N ARG A 91 6.13 -6.77 10.88
CA ARG A 91 6.93 -8.01 10.90
C ARG A 91 8.42 -7.72 10.77
N LEU A 92 8.82 -6.78 9.91
CA LEU A 92 10.21 -6.36 9.77
C LEU A 92 10.73 -5.70 11.04
N THR A 93 9.94 -4.81 11.65
CA THR A 93 10.32 -4.14 12.90
C THR A 93 10.56 -5.15 14.02
N LEU A 94 9.62 -6.08 14.22
CA LEU A 94 9.74 -7.12 15.25
C LEU A 94 10.87 -8.12 14.96
N ARG A 95 11.23 -8.31 13.68
CA ARG A 95 12.34 -9.18 13.27
C ARG A 95 13.70 -8.56 13.52
N TYR A 96 13.87 -7.27 13.25
CA TYR A 96 15.17 -6.59 13.34
C TYR A 96 15.41 -5.90 14.69
N PHE A 97 14.34 -5.59 15.44
CA PHE A 97 14.44 -4.93 16.74
C PHE A 97 13.81 -5.81 17.82
N PRO A 98 14.62 -6.61 18.56
CA PRO A 98 14.13 -7.47 19.64
C PRO A 98 13.43 -6.72 20.78
N ARG A 99 13.72 -5.42 20.92
CA ARG A 99 13.04 -4.49 21.83
C ARG A 99 12.59 -3.29 21.00
N PRO A 100 11.44 -3.37 20.32
CA PRO A 100 10.99 -2.31 19.43
C PRO A 100 10.59 -1.08 20.27
N GLU A 101 11.26 0.04 20.00
CA GLU A 101 10.90 1.36 20.53
C GLU A 101 10.26 2.19 19.43
N TRP A 102 9.69 3.35 19.76
CA TRP A 102 9.10 4.24 18.75
C TRP A 102 10.11 4.65 17.65
N THR A 103 11.39 4.78 17.99
CA THR A 103 12.48 5.07 17.04
C THR A 103 12.68 3.93 16.02
N ALA A 104 12.49 2.68 16.43
CA ALA A 104 12.58 1.52 15.53
C ALA A 104 11.49 1.60 14.45
N CYS A 105 10.28 2.06 14.80
CA CYS A 105 9.22 2.27 13.83
C CYS A 105 9.58 3.35 12.80
N LEU A 106 10.25 4.43 13.23
CA LEU A 106 10.69 5.50 12.32
C LEU A 106 11.74 5.03 11.30
N VAL A 107 12.58 4.05 11.65
CA VAL A 107 13.56 3.48 10.70
C VAL A 107 12.87 2.77 9.53
N MET A 108 11.67 2.22 9.75
CA MET A 108 10.92 1.51 8.71
C MET A 108 9.98 2.42 7.92
N LEU A 109 9.62 3.62 8.42
CA LEU A 109 8.74 4.57 7.72
C LEU A 109 9.18 4.93 6.29
N PRO A 110 10.48 5.04 5.94
CA PRO A 110 10.88 5.29 4.56
C PRO A 110 10.37 4.25 3.55
N LEU A 111 10.03 3.03 3.98
CA LEU A 111 9.39 2.02 3.11
C LEU A 111 7.99 2.45 2.67
N LEU A 112 7.27 3.20 3.50
CA LEU A 112 5.95 3.75 3.18
C LEU A 112 6.04 4.92 2.20
N CYS A 113 7.04 5.79 2.37
CA CYS A 113 7.19 7.01 1.57
C CYS A 113 8.02 6.81 0.30
N ASN A 114 8.39 5.57 -0.02
CA ASN A 114 9.26 5.29 -1.16
C ASN A 114 8.48 5.41 -2.48
N PRO A 115 8.94 6.23 -3.45
CA PRO A 115 8.21 6.44 -4.71
C PRO A 115 8.33 5.27 -5.71
N PHE A 116 9.09 4.21 -5.37
CA PHE A 116 9.23 3.02 -6.21
C PHE A 116 8.17 1.94 -5.93
N PHE A 117 7.13 2.27 -5.14
CA PHE A 117 5.94 1.44 -4.95
C PHE A 117 4.68 2.15 -5.44
#